data_AF-A0A6C1PR06-F1
#
_entry.id   AF-A0A6C1PR06-F1
#
_cell.length_a   1.000
_cell.length_b   1.000
_cell.length_c   1.000
_cell.angle_alpha   90.00
_cell.angle_beta   90.00
_cell.angle_gamma   90.00
#
_symmetry.space_group_name_H-M   'P 1'
#
loop_
_entity.id
_entity.type
_entity.pdbx_description
1 polymer ?
#
loop_
_entity_poly.entity_id
_entity_poly.type
_entity_poly.pdbx_seq_one_letter_code
_entity_poly.pdbx_strand_id
1 'polypeptide(L)'
;MVLVVVVAWGVSGLVAAADVARTLEEVKALNRAVGEAYVPLHEEWVPQMGVHWGVPGPSVLLAVGADGVVAAYEIIVPEAAGWFPWFDQPDGEPMVHPQLGRVYTQHIYVTDRTTVNEGQRPVAIGMTWPELVAANPKIADYGAISGWVPGMGYHYGPPAPGPALLVMVGQNGQVFGFEIIQPAEQGWHPWFDQPEGEPMMFPFGPAYTQHVYIVPPSSIAER
;
A
#
# COMPACT_ATOMS: atom_id res chain seq x y z
N MET A 1 -3.83 -45.76 -38.68
CA MET A 1 -3.84 -44.29 -38.60
C MET A 1 -4.31 -43.95 -37.20
N VAL A 2 -3.39 -43.59 -36.30
CA VAL A 2 -3.71 -43.36 -34.88
C VAL A 2 -3.97 -41.87 -34.70
N LEU A 3 -5.19 -41.53 -34.28
CA LEU A 3 -5.59 -40.17 -33.93
C LEU A 3 -4.97 -39.84 -32.57
N VAL A 4 -3.92 -39.01 -32.55
CA VAL A 4 -3.38 -38.45 -31.31
C VAL A 4 -4.28 -37.29 -30.91
N VAL A 5 -5.11 -37.51 -29.89
CA VAL A 5 -5.83 -36.43 -29.21
C VAL A 5 -4.85 -35.78 -28.24
N VAL A 6 -4.33 -34.61 -28.61
CA VAL A 6 -3.61 -33.74 -27.67
C VAL A 6 -4.65 -33.08 -26.78
N VAL A 7 -4.84 -33.65 -25.59
CA VAL A 7 -5.58 -32.98 -24.50
C VAL A 7 -4.63 -31.94 -23.90
N ALA A 8 -4.81 -30.67 -24.30
CA ALA A 8 -4.14 -29.56 -23.67
C ALA A 8 -4.71 -29.40 -22.24
N TRP A 9 -3.92 -29.76 -21.25
CA TRP A 9 -4.21 -29.46 -19.85
C TRP A 9 -4.02 -27.95 -19.64
N GLY A 10 -5.11 -27.25 -19.36
CA GLY A 10 -5.08 -25.90 -18.81
C GLY A 10 -4.77 -25.94 -17.31
N VAL A 11 -3.84 -25.09 -16.87
CA VAL A 11 -3.72 -24.56 -15.51
C VAL A 11 -3.03 -23.19 -15.67
N SER A 12 -3.76 -22.10 -15.92
CA SER A 12 -4.27 -21.13 -14.95
C SER A 12 -3.21 -20.52 -14.02
N GLY A 13 -2.93 -19.23 -14.22
CA GLY A 13 -3.00 -18.30 -13.10
C GLY A 13 -1.75 -17.52 -12.72
N LEU A 14 -0.88 -17.18 -13.67
CA LEU A 14 -0.22 -15.88 -13.56
C LEU A 14 -1.33 -14.84 -13.72
N VAL A 15 -1.60 -14.08 -12.66
CA VAL A 15 -2.29 -12.80 -12.78
C VAL A 15 -1.45 -12.03 -13.80
N ALA A 16 -1.97 -11.89 -15.03
CA ALA A 16 -1.25 -11.18 -16.06
C ALA A 16 -0.99 -9.76 -15.55
N ALA A 17 0.12 -9.13 -15.92
CA ALA A 17 0.43 -7.77 -15.49
C ALA A 17 -0.68 -6.74 -15.76
N ALA A 18 -1.71 -7.10 -16.53
CA ALA A 18 -2.93 -6.35 -16.81
C ALA A 18 -3.93 -6.25 -15.64
N ASP A 19 -3.86 -7.11 -14.61
CA ASP A 19 -4.88 -7.13 -13.53
C ASP A 19 -4.46 -6.33 -12.28
N VAL A 20 -3.31 -5.66 -12.32
CA VAL A 20 -2.85 -4.78 -11.24
C VAL A 20 -3.37 -3.37 -11.50
N ALA A 21 -4.14 -2.80 -10.57
CA ALA A 21 -4.54 -1.39 -10.60
C ALA A 21 -3.31 -0.49 -10.51
N ARG A 22 -3.14 0.41 -11.48
CA ARG A 22 -2.00 1.34 -11.58
C ARG A 22 -2.41 2.80 -11.55
N THR A 23 -3.67 3.09 -11.82
CA THR A 23 -4.22 4.44 -11.80
C THR A 23 -5.10 4.66 -10.58
N LEU A 24 -5.26 5.91 -10.18
CA LEU A 24 -6.15 6.31 -9.09
C LEU A 24 -7.57 5.78 -9.31
N GLU A 25 -8.09 5.85 -10.54
CA GLU A 25 -9.44 5.40 -10.85
C GLU A 25 -9.58 3.87 -10.76
N GLU A 26 -8.57 3.11 -11.17
CA GLU A 26 -8.56 1.65 -10.97
C GLU A 26 -8.49 1.30 -9.48
N VAL A 27 -7.67 2.00 -8.70
CA VAL A 27 -7.57 1.77 -7.25
C VAL A 27 -8.89 2.13 -6.55
N LYS A 28 -9.53 3.24 -6.92
CA LYS A 28 -10.88 3.58 -6.42
C LYS A 28 -11.92 2.53 -6.77
N ALA A 29 -11.85 1.96 -7.98
CA ALA A 29 -12.80 0.93 -8.41
C ALA A 29 -12.66 -0.37 -7.60
N LEU A 30 -11.45 -0.70 -7.14
CA LEU A 30 -11.19 -1.85 -6.27
C LEU A 30 -11.51 -1.57 -4.79
N ASN A 31 -11.34 -0.33 -4.34
CA ASN A 31 -11.38 0.03 -2.93
C ASN A 31 -12.47 1.05 -2.65
N ARG A 32 -13.61 0.58 -2.13
CA ARG A 32 -14.78 1.41 -1.84
C ARG A 32 -14.45 2.65 -0.99
N ALA A 33 -13.71 2.48 0.11
CA ALA A 33 -13.33 3.60 0.98
C ALA A 33 -12.48 4.65 0.25
N VAL A 34 -11.58 4.22 -0.65
CA VAL A 34 -10.80 5.15 -1.49
C VAL A 34 -11.72 5.87 -2.47
N GLY A 35 -12.61 5.15 -3.15
CA GLY A 35 -13.56 5.72 -4.11
C GLY A 35 -14.55 6.72 -3.49
N GLU A 36 -14.99 6.49 -2.26
CA GLU A 36 -16.00 7.32 -1.59
C GLU A 36 -15.40 8.51 -0.82
N ALA A 37 -14.18 8.38 -0.27
CA ALA A 37 -13.65 9.35 0.68
C ALA A 37 -12.41 10.13 0.19
N TYR A 38 -11.62 9.61 -0.76
CA TYR A 38 -10.33 10.22 -1.07
C TYR A 38 -10.46 11.46 -1.93
N VAL A 39 -9.76 12.51 -1.50
CA VAL A 39 -9.65 13.81 -2.18
C VAL A 39 -8.18 14.18 -2.31
N PRO A 40 -7.81 15.07 -3.26
CA PRO A 40 -6.47 15.64 -3.23
C PRO A 40 -6.28 16.42 -1.93
N LEU A 41 -5.20 16.13 -1.20
CA LEU A 41 -4.85 16.82 0.05
C LEU A 41 -4.27 18.21 -0.20
N HIS A 42 -3.76 18.43 -1.41
CA HIS A 42 -3.27 19.70 -1.94
C HIS A 42 -3.33 19.68 -3.48
N GLU A 43 -3.19 20.84 -4.10
CA GLU A 43 -3.20 20.98 -5.57
C GLU A 43 -1.79 21.05 -6.17
N GLU A 44 -0.76 21.15 -5.33
CA GLU A 44 0.61 21.36 -5.76
C GLU A 44 1.27 20.04 -6.18
N TRP A 45 1.97 20.07 -7.32
CA TRP A 45 2.80 18.95 -7.73
C TRP A 45 4.02 18.83 -6.81
N VAL A 46 4.16 17.71 -6.11
CA VAL A 46 5.37 17.42 -5.33
C VAL A 46 6.38 16.66 -6.20
N PRO A 47 7.62 17.15 -6.37
CA PRO A 47 8.63 16.47 -7.17
C PRO A 47 8.79 15.00 -6.76
N GLN A 48 8.87 14.11 -7.76
CA GLN A 48 9.03 12.66 -7.58
C GLN A 48 7.86 11.92 -6.93
N MET A 49 6.76 12.60 -6.59
CA MET A 49 5.61 12.00 -5.90
C MET A 49 4.28 12.34 -6.59
N GLY A 50 4.15 13.57 -7.11
CA GLY A 50 2.92 14.07 -7.70
C GLY A 50 1.99 14.69 -6.66
N VAL A 51 0.68 14.54 -6.86
CA VAL A 51 -0.36 15.05 -5.96
C VAL A 51 -0.76 13.96 -4.98
N HIS A 52 -0.88 14.29 -3.70
CA HIS A 52 -1.24 13.31 -2.67
C HIS A 52 -2.76 13.26 -2.51
N TRP A 53 -3.31 12.05 -2.55
CA TRP A 53 -4.74 11.77 -2.41
C TRP A 53 -4.98 10.97 -1.14
N GLY A 54 -6.01 11.36 -0.39
CA GLY A 54 -6.25 10.78 0.92
C GLY A 54 -7.44 11.37 1.65
N VAL A 55 -7.44 11.11 2.95
CA VAL A 55 -8.39 11.61 3.93
C VAL A 55 -7.63 12.16 5.14
N PRO A 56 -8.12 13.20 5.83
CA PRO A 56 -7.47 13.71 7.02
C PRO A 56 -7.48 12.66 8.15
N GLY A 57 -6.30 12.22 8.59
CA GLY A 57 -6.14 11.25 9.67
C GLY A 57 -5.33 10.02 9.25
N PRO A 58 -5.23 8.99 10.12
CA PRO A 58 -4.50 7.77 9.82
C PRO A 58 -5.13 7.06 8.63
N SER A 59 -4.42 7.03 7.51
CA SER A 59 -4.83 6.36 6.29
C SER A 59 -3.62 6.00 5.41
N VAL A 60 -3.80 5.05 4.49
CA VAL A 60 -2.90 4.81 3.38
C VAL A 60 -3.13 5.88 2.33
N LEU A 61 -2.22 6.83 2.17
CA LEU A 61 -2.28 7.88 1.15
C LEU A 61 -1.77 7.36 -0.19
N LEU A 62 -2.22 7.99 -1.28
CA LEU A 62 -1.77 7.71 -2.64
C LEU A 62 -1.04 8.93 -3.21
N ALA A 63 0.22 8.79 -3.55
CA ALA A 63 0.94 9.77 -4.35
C ALA A 63 0.63 9.51 -5.84
N VAL A 64 0.00 10.48 -6.52
CA VAL A 64 -0.55 10.32 -7.88
C VAL A 64 0.18 11.25 -8.85
N GLY A 65 0.89 10.65 -9.80
CA GLY A 65 1.60 11.34 -10.87
C GLY A 65 0.71 11.72 -12.07
N ALA A 66 1.35 12.07 -13.19
CA ALA A 66 0.64 12.41 -14.42
C ALA A 66 -0.19 11.23 -14.94
N ASP A 67 -1.24 11.53 -15.70
CA ASP A 67 -2.23 10.57 -16.20
C ASP A 67 -2.95 9.76 -15.10
N GLY A 68 -2.91 10.24 -13.85
CA GLY A 68 -3.54 9.58 -12.72
C GLY A 68 -2.83 8.31 -12.26
N VAL A 69 -1.57 8.07 -12.69
CA VAL A 69 -0.80 6.89 -12.25
C VAL A 69 -0.42 7.02 -10.78
N VAL A 70 -0.69 5.99 -9.99
CA VAL A 70 -0.23 5.91 -8.60
C VAL A 70 1.26 5.65 -8.59
N ALA A 71 2.03 6.60 -8.07
CA ALA A 71 3.49 6.58 -8.00
C ALA A 71 3.99 5.92 -6.71
N ALA A 72 3.30 6.16 -5.58
CA ALA A 72 3.61 5.57 -4.29
C ALA A 72 2.38 5.46 -3.39
N TYR A 73 2.50 4.59 -2.39
CA TYR A 73 1.62 4.55 -1.23
C TYR A 73 2.37 5.15 -0.04
N GLU A 74 1.67 5.91 0.80
CA GLU A 74 2.29 6.67 1.89
C GLU A 74 1.51 6.51 3.19
N ILE A 75 2.21 6.65 4.31
CA ILE A 75 1.60 7.00 5.60
C ILE A 75 2.25 8.25 6.17
N ILE A 76 1.45 9.04 6.89
CA ILE A 76 1.93 10.19 7.66
C ILE A 76 1.69 9.91 9.15
N VAL A 77 2.74 10.02 9.94
CA VAL A 77 2.75 9.65 11.36
C VAL A 77 3.16 10.87 12.19
N PRO A 78 2.39 11.27 13.22
CA PRO A 78 2.80 12.35 14.12
C PRO A 78 4.15 12.06 14.80
N GLU A 79 5.00 13.08 14.98
CA GLU A 79 6.30 12.96 15.67
C GLU A 79 6.16 12.32 17.06
N ALA A 80 5.03 12.54 17.73
CA ALA A 80 4.73 11.97 19.05
C ALA A 80 4.73 10.43 19.08
N ALA A 81 4.57 9.76 17.94
CA ALA A 81 4.68 8.31 17.84
C ALA A 81 6.14 7.80 17.87
N GLY A 82 7.12 8.71 17.78
CA GLY A 82 8.54 8.38 17.69
C GLY A 82 9.01 8.16 16.26
N TRP A 83 10.34 8.22 16.07
CA TRP A 83 10.98 7.92 14.79
C TRP A 83 11.26 6.41 14.65
N PHE A 84 11.21 5.92 13.42
CA PHE A 84 11.55 4.55 13.06
C PHE A 84 12.42 4.52 11.78
N PRO A 85 13.32 3.52 11.64
CA PRO A 85 14.30 3.47 10.55
C PRO A 85 13.68 3.29 9.14
N TRP A 86 12.42 2.89 9.06
CA TRP A 86 11.69 2.76 7.79
C TRP A 86 10.99 4.06 7.36
N PHE A 87 11.01 5.11 8.18
CA PHE A 87 10.54 6.45 7.78
C PHE A 87 11.54 7.13 6.86
N ASP A 88 11.04 8.02 5.99
CA ASP A 88 11.83 8.69 4.96
C ASP A 88 12.87 9.63 5.55
N GLN A 89 12.50 10.32 6.63
CA GLN A 89 13.34 11.29 7.30
C GLN A 89 14.41 10.63 8.20
N PRO A 90 15.55 11.30 8.43
CA PRO A 90 16.50 10.93 9.49
C PRO A 90 15.90 11.03 10.90
N ASP A 91 16.51 10.33 11.86
CA ASP A 91 16.16 10.44 13.28
C ASP A 91 16.33 11.89 13.78
N GLY A 92 15.33 12.39 14.49
CA GLY A 92 15.29 13.75 15.02
C GLY A 92 14.97 14.85 13.98
N GLU A 93 14.70 14.48 12.73
CA GLU A 93 14.44 15.41 11.63
C GLU A 93 13.02 15.26 11.03
N PRO A 94 11.94 15.36 11.82
CA PRO A 94 10.59 15.30 11.25
C PRO A 94 10.35 16.51 10.36
N MET A 95 9.52 16.31 9.34
CA MET A 95 9.05 17.41 8.50
C MET A 95 7.85 18.12 9.12
N VAL A 96 7.59 19.36 8.69
CA VAL A 96 6.41 20.11 9.12
C VAL A 96 5.31 19.97 8.06
N HIS A 97 4.28 19.19 8.37
CA HIS A 97 3.08 19.10 7.56
C HIS A 97 2.11 20.24 7.93
N PRO A 98 1.56 20.99 6.96
CA PRO A 98 0.74 22.18 7.23
C PRO A 98 -0.45 21.95 8.15
N GLN A 99 -1.04 20.76 8.12
CA GLN A 99 -2.24 20.41 8.89
C GLN A 99 -1.96 19.56 10.13
N LEU A 100 -0.84 18.83 10.14
CA LEU A 100 -0.57 17.80 11.16
C LEU A 100 0.61 18.18 12.08
N GLY A 101 1.28 19.31 11.81
CA GLY A 101 2.45 19.72 12.56
C GLY A 101 3.67 18.87 12.22
N ARG A 102 4.47 18.52 13.22
CA ARG A 102 5.70 17.73 13.03
C ARG A 102 5.34 16.26 12.81
N VAL A 103 5.78 15.70 11.69
CA VAL A 103 5.45 14.35 11.26
C VAL A 103 6.65 13.63 10.66
N TYR A 104 6.58 12.31 10.68
CA TYR A 104 7.37 11.42 9.85
C TYR A 104 6.49 10.83 8.75
N THR A 105 7.08 10.51 7.61
CA THR A 105 6.40 9.85 6.51
C THR A 105 7.09 8.54 6.17
N GLN A 106 6.36 7.65 5.54
CA GLN A 106 6.94 6.51 4.84
C GLN A 106 6.31 6.40 3.47
N HIS A 107 7.14 6.41 2.42
CA HIS A 107 6.71 6.13 1.06
C HIS A 107 7.15 4.73 0.61
N ILE A 108 6.24 4.01 -0.04
CA ILE A 108 6.55 2.82 -0.82
C ILE A 108 6.19 3.09 -2.28
N TYR A 109 7.22 3.34 -3.09
CA TYR A 109 7.11 3.62 -4.52
C TYR A 109 6.75 2.37 -5.32
N VAL A 110 5.75 2.50 -6.20
CA VAL A 110 5.28 1.47 -7.14
C VAL A 110 5.55 1.86 -8.60
N THR A 111 6.38 2.90 -8.79
CA THR A 111 6.94 3.38 -10.05
C THR A 111 8.42 3.70 -9.86
N ASP A 112 9.18 3.81 -10.96
CA ASP A 112 10.51 4.42 -10.91
C ASP A 112 10.38 5.90 -10.53
N ARG A 113 10.79 6.25 -9.31
CA ARG A 113 10.72 7.61 -8.76
C ARG A 113 11.39 8.67 -9.63
N THR A 114 12.39 8.30 -10.44
CA THR A 114 13.10 9.24 -11.32
C THR A 114 12.26 9.67 -12.53
N THR A 115 11.17 8.93 -12.80
CA THR A 115 10.26 9.18 -13.91
C THR A 115 8.99 9.96 -13.50
N VAL A 116 8.82 10.22 -12.20
CA VAL A 116 7.66 10.96 -11.66
C VAL A 116 7.94 12.46 -11.78
N ASN A 117 7.70 13.00 -12.98
CA ASN A 117 7.85 14.42 -13.31
C ASN A 117 6.52 15.00 -13.81
N GLU A 118 6.33 16.30 -13.62
CA GLU A 118 5.13 16.99 -14.04
C GLU A 118 4.92 16.83 -15.56
N GLY A 119 3.72 16.40 -15.96
CA GLY A 119 3.37 16.16 -17.37
C GLY A 119 4.00 14.92 -18.01
N GLN A 120 4.73 14.09 -17.26
CA GLN A 120 5.31 12.84 -17.74
C GLN A 120 4.68 11.64 -17.04
N ARG A 121 4.20 10.67 -17.82
CA ARG A 121 3.63 9.44 -17.27
C ARG A 121 4.72 8.64 -16.53
N PRO A 122 4.54 8.35 -15.22
CA PRO A 122 5.47 7.52 -14.47
C PRO A 122 5.63 6.11 -15.07
N VAL A 123 6.82 5.56 -14.97
CA VAL A 123 7.11 4.17 -15.38
C VAL A 123 6.85 3.24 -14.20
N ALA A 124 5.83 2.38 -14.33
CA ALA A 124 5.51 1.38 -13.31
C ALA A 124 6.62 0.33 -13.17
N ILE A 125 6.92 -0.05 -11.92
CA ILE A 125 7.74 -1.25 -11.65
C ILE A 125 6.85 -2.49 -11.65
N GLY A 126 7.44 -3.68 -11.76
CA GLY A 126 6.70 -4.92 -11.52
C GLY A 126 6.27 -5.02 -10.04
N MET A 127 5.09 -5.61 -9.80
CA MET A 127 4.54 -5.77 -8.46
C MET A 127 4.89 -7.13 -7.88
N THR A 128 6.19 -7.41 -7.84
CA THR A 128 6.74 -8.53 -7.08
C THR A 128 7.56 -7.99 -5.91
N TRP A 129 7.69 -8.78 -4.85
CA TRP A 129 8.43 -8.42 -3.65
C TRP A 129 9.89 -8.02 -3.96
N PRO A 130 10.66 -8.77 -4.79
CA PRO A 130 12.01 -8.36 -5.14
C PRO A 130 12.08 -7.01 -5.86
N GLU A 131 11.14 -6.72 -6.77
CA GLU A 131 11.11 -5.46 -7.51
C GLU A 131 10.70 -4.29 -6.59
N LEU A 132 9.74 -4.52 -5.70
CA LEU A 132 9.31 -3.52 -4.73
C LEU A 132 10.45 -3.17 -3.75
N VAL A 133 11.18 -4.17 -3.25
CA VAL A 133 12.36 -3.97 -2.38
C VAL A 133 13.48 -3.25 -3.14
N ALA A 134 13.73 -3.59 -4.41
CA ALA A 134 14.75 -2.92 -5.21
C ALA A 134 14.45 -1.42 -5.39
N ALA A 135 13.17 -1.05 -5.54
CA ALA A 135 12.75 0.35 -5.60
C ALA A 135 12.71 1.03 -4.22
N ASN A 136 12.55 0.27 -3.13
CA ASN A 136 12.34 0.76 -1.77
C ASN A 136 13.31 0.10 -0.77
N PRO A 137 14.59 0.51 -0.70
CA PRO A 137 15.57 -0.14 0.18
C PRO A 137 15.20 -0.14 1.67
N LYS A 138 14.36 0.79 2.13
CA LYS A 138 13.91 0.87 3.54
C LYS A 138 12.99 -0.27 3.97
N ILE A 139 12.42 -1.02 3.03
CA ILE A 139 11.60 -2.21 3.33
C ILE A 139 12.37 -3.52 3.11
N ALA A 140 13.69 -3.48 2.89
CA ALA A 140 14.48 -4.68 2.62
C ALA A 140 14.45 -5.70 3.77
N ASP A 141 14.37 -5.22 5.02
CA ASP A 141 14.31 -6.06 6.23
C ASP A 141 12.86 -6.41 6.63
N TYR A 142 11.86 -6.05 5.82
CA TYR A 142 10.50 -6.47 6.08
C TYR A 142 10.36 -7.99 5.94
N GLY A 143 9.57 -8.57 6.82
CA GLY A 143 9.25 -10.01 6.80
C GLY A 143 7.78 -10.25 7.07
N ALA A 144 7.33 -11.48 6.83
CA ALA A 144 5.97 -11.88 7.15
C ALA A 144 5.71 -11.78 8.66
N ILE A 145 4.76 -10.94 9.05
CA ILE A 145 4.31 -10.74 10.44
C ILE A 145 2.98 -11.43 10.73
N SER A 146 2.41 -12.10 9.74
CA SER A 146 1.17 -12.89 9.83
C SER A 146 1.31 -14.22 9.09
N GLY A 147 0.38 -15.14 9.37
CA GLY A 147 0.15 -16.29 8.50
C GLY A 147 -0.59 -15.89 7.21
N TRP A 148 -0.87 -16.86 6.35
CA TRP A 148 -1.67 -16.62 5.15
C TRP A 148 -3.10 -16.21 5.52
N VAL A 149 -3.58 -15.11 4.95
CA VAL A 149 -4.96 -14.63 5.10
C VAL A 149 -5.68 -14.69 3.75
N PRO A 150 -6.77 -15.48 3.62
CA PRO A 150 -7.55 -15.54 2.39
C PRO A 150 -8.01 -14.15 1.92
N GLY A 151 -7.80 -13.84 0.63
CA GLY A 151 -8.15 -12.54 0.08
C GLY A 151 -7.12 -11.42 0.34
N MET A 152 -6.05 -11.68 1.09
CA MET A 152 -5.02 -10.67 1.43
C MET A 152 -3.58 -11.18 1.21
N GLY A 153 -3.33 -12.46 1.49
CA GLY A 153 -2.00 -13.05 1.45
C GLY A 153 -1.27 -12.95 2.80
N TYR A 154 0.05 -12.86 2.78
CA TYR A 154 0.86 -12.57 3.96
C TYR A 154 1.03 -11.06 4.12
N HIS A 155 0.97 -10.58 5.36
CA HIS A 155 1.31 -9.19 5.67
C HIS A 155 2.80 -9.10 5.99
N TYR A 156 3.52 -8.29 5.22
CA TYR A 156 4.94 -8.01 5.39
C TYR A 156 5.10 -6.67 6.10
N GLY A 157 5.90 -6.66 7.16
CA GLY A 157 6.13 -5.50 8.00
C GLY A 157 7.55 -5.46 8.57
N PRO A 158 7.92 -4.37 9.24
CA PRO A 158 9.24 -4.21 9.82
C PRO A 158 9.50 -5.25 10.94
N PRO A 159 10.79 -5.52 11.25
CA PRO A 159 11.16 -6.49 12.29
C PRO A 159 10.87 -6.00 13.72
N ALA A 160 10.58 -4.72 13.91
CA ALA A 160 10.26 -4.11 15.19
C ALA A 160 8.84 -3.54 15.16
N PRO A 161 8.10 -3.57 16.29
CA PRO A 161 6.77 -2.99 16.38
C PRO A 161 6.83 -1.47 16.21
N GLY A 162 5.86 -0.92 15.49
CA GLY A 162 5.69 0.52 15.30
C GLY A 162 4.72 0.83 14.15
N PRO A 163 4.31 2.10 14.00
CA PRO A 163 3.55 2.57 12.85
C PRO A 163 4.35 2.35 11.57
N ALA A 164 3.77 1.63 10.62
CA ALA A 164 4.40 1.29 9.36
C ALA A 164 3.34 1.07 8.29
N LEU A 165 3.68 1.38 7.04
CA LEU A 165 2.95 0.92 5.88
C LEU A 165 3.35 -0.54 5.63
N LEU A 166 2.39 -1.44 5.74
CA LEU A 166 2.56 -2.88 5.53
C LEU A 166 2.26 -3.24 4.08
N VAL A 167 2.81 -4.37 3.63
CA VAL A 167 2.65 -4.86 2.26
C VAL A 167 1.98 -6.22 2.27
N MET A 168 0.91 -6.39 1.50
CA MET A 168 0.25 -7.67 1.29
C MET A 168 0.94 -8.44 0.17
N VAL A 169 1.46 -9.64 0.44
CA VAL A 169 2.31 -10.42 -0.47
C VAL A 169 1.82 -11.87 -0.60
N GLY A 170 1.75 -12.36 -1.84
CA GLY A 170 1.41 -13.74 -2.18
C GLY A 170 2.56 -14.73 -1.96
N GLN A 171 2.25 -16.02 -1.96
CA GLN A 171 3.24 -17.10 -1.85
C GLN A 171 4.29 -17.08 -2.98
N ASN A 172 3.91 -16.60 -4.17
CA ASN A 172 4.79 -16.41 -5.31
C ASN A 172 5.57 -15.08 -5.27
N GLY A 173 5.47 -14.32 -4.18
CA GLY A 173 6.08 -13.01 -4.04
C GLY A 173 5.33 -11.88 -4.76
N GLN A 174 4.13 -12.10 -5.29
CA GLN A 174 3.35 -11.03 -5.91
C GLN A 174 2.78 -10.08 -4.84
N VAL A 175 2.83 -8.78 -5.07
CA VAL A 175 2.25 -7.77 -4.17
C VAL A 175 0.79 -7.56 -4.52
N PHE A 176 -0.08 -7.57 -3.52
CA PHE A 176 -1.53 -7.49 -3.64
C PHE A 176 -2.14 -6.21 -3.08
N GLY A 177 -1.38 -5.46 -2.29
CA GLY A 177 -1.79 -4.16 -1.79
C GLY A 177 -1.02 -3.75 -0.54
N PHE A 178 -1.58 -2.79 0.17
CA PHE A 178 -0.96 -2.12 1.31
C PHE A 178 -1.93 -2.02 2.47
N GLU A 179 -1.40 -1.96 3.69
CA GLU A 179 -2.20 -1.93 4.91
C GLU A 179 -1.59 -0.96 5.93
N ILE A 180 -2.44 -0.29 6.70
CA ILE A 180 -2.06 0.22 8.02
C ILE A 180 -2.83 -0.48 9.12
N ILE A 181 -2.19 -0.59 10.28
CA ILE A 181 -2.83 -1.02 11.51
C ILE A 181 -2.71 0.12 12.53
N GLN A 182 -3.86 0.53 13.07
CA GLN A 182 -4.02 1.71 13.88
C GLN A 182 -4.60 1.34 15.25
N PRO A 183 -3.88 1.57 16.38
CA PRO A 183 -4.42 1.28 17.71
C PRO A 183 -5.78 1.94 17.94
N ALA A 184 -6.74 1.18 18.48
CA ALA A 184 -8.12 1.63 18.62
C ALA A 184 -8.27 2.83 19.58
N GLU A 185 -7.31 3.03 20.49
CA GLU A 185 -7.23 4.20 21.38
C GLU A 185 -7.06 5.53 20.63
N GLN A 186 -6.61 5.49 19.38
CA GLN A 186 -6.49 6.67 18.52
C GLN A 186 -7.78 7.00 17.77
N GLY A 187 -8.85 6.23 18.01
CA GLY A 187 -10.18 6.46 17.43
C GLY A 187 -10.46 5.66 16.17
N TRP A 188 -11.74 5.58 15.83
CA TRP A 188 -12.23 4.96 14.61
C TRP A 188 -12.40 6.00 13.50
N HIS A 189 -12.26 5.55 12.25
CA HIS A 189 -12.50 6.36 11.06
C HIS A 189 -13.33 5.56 10.03
N PRO A 190 -14.19 6.23 9.24
CA PRO A 190 -15.12 5.57 8.31
C PRO A 190 -14.46 4.87 7.11
N TRP A 191 -13.17 5.09 6.89
CA TRP A 191 -12.38 4.40 5.86
C TRP A 191 -11.64 3.16 6.39
N PHE A 192 -11.79 2.82 7.66
CA PHE A 192 -11.32 1.55 8.19
C PHE A 192 -12.23 0.41 7.76
N ASP A 193 -11.66 -0.80 7.71
CA ASP A 193 -12.38 -1.98 7.24
C ASP A 193 -13.44 -2.47 8.24
N GLN A 194 -13.25 -2.14 9.52
CA GLN A 194 -14.15 -2.51 10.60
C GLN A 194 -15.21 -1.42 10.86
N PRO A 195 -16.42 -1.80 11.33
CA PRO A 195 -17.40 -0.85 11.87
C PRO A 195 -16.89 -0.09 13.10
N GLU A 196 -17.51 1.06 13.39
CA GLU A 196 -17.24 1.84 14.61
C GLU A 196 -17.51 1.00 15.86
N GLY A 197 -16.52 0.93 16.76
CA GLY A 197 -16.64 0.17 18.01
C GLY A 197 -16.32 -1.31 17.90
N GLU A 198 -15.91 -1.79 16.72
CA GLU A 198 -15.58 -3.20 16.47
C GLU A 198 -14.10 -3.40 16.06
N PRO A 199 -13.13 -2.98 16.88
CA PRO A 199 -11.72 -3.18 16.54
C PRO A 199 -11.34 -4.67 16.53
N MET A 200 -10.36 -5.02 15.72
CA MET A 200 -9.76 -6.35 15.71
C MET A 200 -8.74 -6.49 16.86
N MET A 201 -8.62 -7.69 17.41
CA MET A 201 -7.64 -7.98 18.47
C MET A 201 -6.30 -8.43 17.89
N PHE A 202 -5.25 -7.65 18.15
CA PHE A 202 -3.86 -7.96 17.83
C PHE A 202 -3.06 -8.27 19.10
N PRO A 203 -1.84 -8.86 19.00
CA PRO A 203 -0.99 -9.11 20.17
C PRO A 203 -0.66 -7.87 21.00
N PHE A 204 -0.70 -6.68 20.41
CA PHE A 204 -0.46 -5.41 21.08
C PHE A 204 -1.75 -4.70 21.54
N GLY A 205 -2.92 -5.31 21.35
CA GLY A 205 -4.21 -4.76 21.76
C GLY A 205 -5.22 -4.59 20.61
N PRO A 206 -6.38 -3.96 20.89
CA PRO A 206 -7.38 -3.68 19.87
C PRO A 206 -6.89 -2.63 18.86
N ALA A 207 -7.13 -2.87 17.58
CA ALA A 207 -6.76 -1.97 16.49
C ALA A 207 -7.75 -2.02 15.33
N TYR A 208 -7.76 -0.94 14.55
CA TYR A 208 -8.44 -0.87 13.26
C TYR A 208 -7.42 -1.03 12.13
N THR A 209 -7.89 -1.52 10.99
CA THR A 209 -7.06 -1.65 9.79
C THR A 209 -7.66 -0.84 8.65
N GLN A 210 -6.80 -0.48 7.70
CA GLN A 210 -7.25 -0.08 6.37
C GLN A 210 -6.44 -0.86 5.35
N HIS A 211 -7.12 -1.62 4.49
CA HIS A 211 -6.50 -2.27 3.33
C HIS A 211 -6.73 -1.43 2.07
N VAL A 212 -5.69 -1.28 1.27
CA VAL A 212 -5.77 -0.75 -0.11
C VAL A 212 -5.23 -1.80 -1.08
N TYR A 213 -6.15 -2.46 -1.78
CA TYR A 213 -5.87 -3.51 -2.74
C TYR A 213 -5.47 -2.95 -4.10
N ILE A 214 -4.53 -3.62 -4.77
CA ILE A 214 -4.15 -3.35 -6.17
C ILE A 214 -4.50 -4.49 -7.12
N VAL A 215 -5.11 -5.56 -6.60
CA VAL A 215 -5.75 -6.62 -7.37
C VAL A 215 -7.10 -6.94 -6.70
N PRO A 216 -8.07 -7.54 -7.41
CA PRO A 216 -9.32 -7.94 -6.77
C PRO A 216 -9.06 -8.94 -5.62
N PRO A 217 -9.58 -8.72 -4.40
CA PRO A 217 -9.38 -9.64 -3.28
C PRO A 217 -9.81 -11.08 -3.60
N SER A 218 -10.87 -11.24 -4.41
CA SER A 218 -11.38 -12.55 -4.86
C SER A 218 -10.40 -13.34 -5.75
N SER A 219 -9.35 -12.69 -6.27
CA SER A 219 -8.29 -13.34 -7.06
C SER A 219 -7.15 -13.89 -6.20
N ILE A 220 -7.11 -13.54 -4.90
CA ILE A 220 -6.05 -13.92 -3.97
C ILE A 220 -6.44 -15.22 -3.26
N ALA A 221 -5.95 -16.33 -3.81
CA ALA A 221 -6.15 -17.67 -3.26
C ALA A 221 -4.82 -18.27 -2.81
N GLU A 222 -4.86 -19.08 -1.74
CA GLU A 222 -3.74 -19.94 -1.36
C GLU A 222 -3.56 -20.97 -2.47
N ARG A 223 -2.34 -21.12 -3.01
CA ARG A 223 -2.09 -22.04 -4.14
C ARG A 223 -0.88 -22.92 -3.89
#